data_AF-A0A969HHQ3-F1
#
_entry.id   AF-A0A969HHQ3-F1
#
_cell.length_a   1.000
_cell.length_b   1.000
_cell.length_c   1.000
_cell.angle_alpha   90.00
_cell.angle_beta   90.00
_cell.angle_gamma   90.00
#
_symmetry.space_group_name_H-M   'P 1'
#
loop_
_entity.id
_entity.type
_entity.pdbx_description
1 polymer ?
#
loop_
_entity_poly.entity_id
_entity_poly.type
_entity_poly.pdbx_seq_one_letter_code
_entity_poly.pdbx_strand_id
1 'polypeptide(L)'
;MGKPEKLSYLIMRGHLFREQNDFVETAKSLGSAVKIMSGGERKARLHFILGQIYQKYDRAPQAYRQYKKVFKNNPPYELAFNARLYMVQVSNLKDQDNVKRIHRSFKKMLNDTKNKEYQDKIYYEMALFELRRENTIQAVSLLRQSLALSVSNPIQKAYSYLKLGEIYYGVPAIRDYEQAKTYYDSSIVSLPTDIEGYDKIKKRQENLSEFIEQLRIYQVEDSLQKLARMEEPRRSDYIKYLLTHVETKRQDELDSIAEVERKRQALLKETQDQGADAFANQGGNGWYFYNPTSINNGVQEFRKRWGPRPLVDNWRRASAIRNIPINRDSVERALVVKPEEIRQQSIKKRVEDRAKEIYEALPETEEDFIASSQKIEESA
;
A
#
# COMPACT_ATOMS: atom_id res chain seq x y z
N MET A 1 53.18 -12.70 0.82
CA MET A 1 51.75 -13.05 0.80
C MET A 1 51.34 -13.31 -0.64
N GLY A 2 50.84 -14.50 -0.96
CA GLY A 2 50.40 -14.80 -2.33
C GLY A 2 49.15 -14.00 -2.72
N LYS A 3 48.79 -14.07 -4.01
CA LYS A 3 47.65 -13.32 -4.57
C LYS A 3 46.31 -13.72 -3.92
N PRO A 4 46.01 -15.00 -3.65
CA PRO A 4 44.78 -15.40 -2.95
C PRO A 4 44.73 -14.88 -1.51
N GLU A 5 45.83 -15.00 -0.75
CA GLU A 5 45.88 -14.58 0.65
C GLU A 5 45.75 -13.05 0.77
N LYS A 6 46.39 -12.31 -0.14
CA LYS A 6 46.27 -10.85 -0.21
C LYS A 6 44.83 -10.41 -0.53
N LEU A 7 44.13 -11.13 -1.41
CA LEU A 7 42.74 -10.85 -1.73
C LEU A 7 41.83 -11.07 -0.52
N SER A 8 41.96 -12.21 0.16
CA SER A 8 41.19 -12.53 1.37
C SER A 8 41.43 -11.50 2.48
N TYR A 9 42.69 -11.10 2.70
CA TYR A 9 43.05 -10.04 3.64
C TYR A 9 42.36 -8.72 3.33
N LEU A 10 42.38 -8.26 2.06
CA LEU A 10 41.77 -6.99 1.67
C LEU A 10 40.25 -7.00 1.80
N ILE A 11 39.60 -8.12 1.52
CA ILE A 11 38.15 -8.28 1.71
C ILE A 11 37.80 -8.27 3.20
N MET A 12 38.53 -9.03 4.03
CA MET A 12 38.31 -9.06 5.48
C MET A 12 38.53 -7.69 6.12
N ARG A 13 39.61 -7.00 5.73
CA ARG A 13 39.89 -5.64 6.20
C ARG A 13 38.79 -4.66 5.78
N GLY A 14 38.28 -4.77 4.55
CA GLY A 14 37.13 -3.98 4.10
C GLY A 14 35.86 -4.28 4.89
N HIS A 15 35.59 -5.55 5.23
CA HIS A 15 34.47 -5.93 6.09
C HIS A 15 34.59 -5.30 7.49
N LEU A 16 35.76 -5.41 8.13
CA LEU A 16 36.02 -4.81 9.44
C LEU A 16 35.73 -3.30 9.45
N PHE A 17 36.25 -2.56 8.48
CA PHE A 17 36.00 -1.12 8.40
C PHE A 17 34.54 -0.78 8.13
N ARG A 18 33.81 -1.64 7.40
CA ARG A 18 32.38 -1.45 7.17
C ARG A 18 31.59 -1.57 8.47
N GLU A 19 31.91 -2.54 9.31
CA GLU A 19 31.29 -2.71 10.63
C GLU A 19 31.60 -1.53 11.57
N GLN A 20 32.75 -0.87 11.38
CA GLN A 20 33.13 0.35 12.09
C GLN A 20 32.52 1.63 11.48
N ASN A 21 31.72 1.52 10.42
CA ASN A 21 31.20 2.64 9.63
C ASN A 21 32.29 3.54 8.98
N ASP A 22 33.53 3.07 8.87
CA ASP A 22 34.59 3.75 8.11
C ASP A 22 34.47 3.42 6.62
N PHE A 23 33.57 4.12 5.95
CA PHE A 23 33.28 3.91 4.52
C PHE A 23 34.46 4.28 3.62
N VAL A 24 35.34 5.18 4.05
CA VAL A 24 36.50 5.61 3.27
C VAL A 24 37.54 4.51 3.22
N GLU A 25 37.91 3.93 4.37
CA GLU A 25 38.87 2.82 4.44
C GLU A 25 38.27 1.53 3.88
N THR A 26 36.95 1.33 4.02
CA THR A 26 36.22 0.27 3.30
C THR A 26 36.42 0.38 1.79
N ALA A 27 36.17 1.56 1.22
CA ALA A 27 36.32 1.78 -0.23
C ALA A 27 37.76 1.59 -0.72
N LYS A 28 38.76 2.01 0.07
CA LYS A 28 40.19 1.79 -0.24
C LYS A 28 40.55 0.30 -0.25
N SER A 29 40.12 -0.44 0.77
CA SER A 29 40.41 -1.87 0.93
C SER A 29 39.75 -2.70 -0.17
N LEU A 30 38.44 -2.53 -0.37
CA LEU A 30 37.70 -3.24 -1.42
C LEU A 30 38.12 -2.79 -2.83
N GLY A 31 38.46 -1.52 -3.01
CA GLY A 31 38.99 -1.00 -4.28
C GLY A 31 40.33 -1.65 -4.66
N SER A 32 41.17 -1.95 -3.68
CA SER A 32 42.42 -2.69 -3.87
C SER A 32 42.16 -4.17 -4.18
N ALA A 33 41.18 -4.78 -3.52
CA ALA A 33 40.78 -6.17 -3.78
C ALA A 33 40.31 -6.36 -5.24
N VAL A 34 39.46 -5.46 -5.75
CA VAL A 34 38.95 -5.51 -7.13
C VAL A 34 40.08 -5.47 -8.18
N LYS A 35 41.18 -4.76 -7.91
CA LYS A 35 42.31 -4.65 -8.85
C LYS A 35 43.02 -5.97 -9.07
N ILE A 36 43.11 -6.81 -8.04
CA ILE A 36 43.83 -8.09 -8.09
C ILE A 36 42.91 -9.29 -8.36
N MET A 37 41.59 -9.12 -8.25
CA MET A 37 40.61 -10.16 -8.49
C MET A 37 40.37 -10.42 -9.99
N SER A 38 40.19 -11.69 -10.35
CA SER A 38 39.76 -12.12 -11.68
C SER A 38 38.34 -11.64 -12.01
N GLY A 39 37.97 -11.64 -13.30
CA GLY A 39 36.62 -11.27 -13.74
C GLY A 39 35.53 -12.23 -13.25
N GLY A 40 34.29 -11.88 -13.55
CA GLY A 40 33.11 -12.71 -13.25
C GLY A 40 32.28 -12.21 -12.07
N GLU A 41 31.33 -13.04 -11.62
CA GLU A 41 30.28 -12.65 -10.69
C GLU A 41 30.79 -12.05 -9.38
N ARG A 42 31.82 -12.64 -8.75
CA ARG A 42 32.39 -12.12 -7.50
C ARG A 42 32.91 -10.69 -7.66
N LYS A 43 33.51 -10.38 -8.80
CA LYS A 43 33.98 -9.02 -9.13
C LYS A 43 32.84 -8.07 -9.43
N ALA A 44 31.78 -8.55 -10.10
CA ALA A 44 30.55 -7.79 -10.29
C ALA A 44 29.92 -7.42 -8.93
N ARG A 45 29.79 -8.37 -8.00
CA ARG A 45 29.27 -8.15 -6.65
C ARG A 45 30.12 -7.14 -5.88
N LEU A 46 31.45 -7.24 -5.96
CA LEU A 46 32.33 -6.30 -5.25
C LEU A 46 32.27 -4.88 -5.83
N HIS A 47 32.08 -4.74 -7.14
CA HIS A 47 31.78 -3.43 -7.75
C HIS A 47 30.44 -2.86 -7.27
N PHE A 48 29.41 -3.69 -7.12
CA PHE A 48 28.12 -3.26 -6.60
C PHE A 48 28.23 -2.78 -5.15
N ILE A 49 28.92 -3.54 -4.29
CA ILE A 49 29.19 -3.15 -2.89
C ILE A 49 29.99 -1.85 -2.84
N LEU A 50 31.06 -1.71 -3.65
CA LEU A 50 31.79 -0.45 -3.74
C LEU A 50 30.89 0.72 -4.13
N GLY A 51 29.94 0.51 -5.06
CA GLY A 51 28.94 1.50 -5.41
C GLY A 51 28.12 1.95 -4.20
N GLN A 52 27.59 1.00 -3.42
CA GLN A 52 26.80 1.28 -2.22
C GLN A 52 27.62 2.02 -1.16
N ILE A 53 28.87 1.61 -0.98
CA ILE A 53 29.80 2.27 -0.06
C ILE A 53 30.04 3.71 -0.50
N TYR A 54 30.41 3.97 -1.76
CA TYR A 54 30.54 5.35 -2.27
C TYR A 54 29.26 6.18 -2.15
N GLN A 55 28.09 5.55 -2.28
CA GLN A 55 26.81 6.23 -2.10
C GLN A 55 26.55 6.63 -0.64
N LYS A 56 26.92 5.79 0.34
CA LYS A 56 26.73 6.07 1.78
C LYS A 56 27.48 7.30 2.31
N TYR A 57 28.57 7.72 1.67
CA TYR A 57 29.32 8.93 2.05
C TYR A 57 29.36 9.98 0.92
N ASP A 58 28.27 10.07 0.16
CA ASP A 58 27.98 11.15 -0.78
C ASP A 58 29.01 11.33 -1.91
N ARG A 59 29.52 10.22 -2.45
CA ARG A 59 30.39 10.19 -3.63
C ARG A 59 29.65 9.63 -4.85
N ALA A 60 28.57 10.30 -5.23
CA ALA A 60 27.70 9.88 -6.34
C ALA A 60 28.44 9.59 -7.67
N PRO A 61 29.41 10.41 -8.14
CA PRO A 61 30.15 10.11 -9.37
C PRO A 61 31.02 8.83 -9.27
N GLN A 62 31.58 8.55 -8.09
CA GLN A 62 32.32 7.31 -7.84
C GLN A 62 31.35 6.12 -7.80
N ALA A 63 30.24 6.26 -7.07
CA ALA A 63 29.20 5.23 -6.97
C ALA A 63 28.69 4.82 -8.36
N TYR A 64 28.30 5.80 -9.19
CA TYR A 64 27.83 5.58 -10.55
C TYR A 64 28.86 4.79 -11.39
N ARG A 65 30.14 5.17 -11.30
CA ARG A 65 31.23 4.48 -12.02
C ARG A 65 31.39 3.03 -11.57
N GLN A 66 31.21 2.73 -10.27
CA GLN A 66 31.32 1.37 -9.77
C GLN A 66 30.11 0.52 -10.17
N TYR A 67 28.88 1.04 -10.06
CA TYR A 67 27.70 0.33 -10.54
C TYR A 67 27.78 0.05 -12.05
N LYS A 68 28.28 0.99 -12.86
CA LYS A 68 28.51 0.77 -14.29
C LYS A 68 29.50 -0.38 -14.57
N LYS A 69 30.49 -0.60 -13.70
CA LYS A 69 31.47 -1.71 -13.84
C LYS A 69 30.88 -3.08 -13.51
N VAL A 70 29.73 -3.15 -12.83
CA VAL A 70 29.01 -4.42 -12.58
C VAL A 70 28.72 -5.13 -13.91
N PHE A 71 28.21 -4.39 -14.90
CA PHE A 71 27.87 -4.92 -16.23
C PHE A 71 29.07 -5.39 -17.07
N LYS A 72 30.31 -5.05 -16.67
CA LYS A 72 31.53 -5.54 -17.34
C LYS A 72 31.98 -6.92 -16.86
N ASN A 73 31.33 -7.48 -15.84
CA ASN A 73 31.78 -8.68 -15.15
C ASN A 73 30.72 -9.80 -15.14
N ASN A 74 29.86 -9.85 -16.18
CA ASN A 74 28.80 -10.85 -16.35
C ASN A 74 27.95 -11.09 -15.08
N PRO A 75 27.26 -10.05 -14.57
CA PRO A 75 26.47 -10.16 -13.34
C PRO A 75 25.26 -11.08 -13.53
N PRO A 76 24.83 -11.81 -12.48
CA PRO A 76 23.52 -12.48 -12.48
C PRO A 76 22.40 -11.45 -12.62
N TYR A 77 21.21 -11.91 -13.03
CA TYR A 77 20.09 -11.03 -13.38
C TYR A 77 19.75 -10.04 -12.28
N GLU A 78 19.54 -10.52 -11.05
CA GLU A 78 19.17 -9.69 -9.90
C GLU A 78 20.23 -8.63 -9.59
N LEU A 79 21.52 -8.98 -9.68
CA LEU A 79 22.60 -8.03 -9.46
C LEU A 79 22.61 -6.95 -10.56
N ALA A 80 22.39 -7.35 -11.81
CA ALA A 80 22.27 -6.43 -12.93
C ALA A 80 21.06 -5.50 -12.77
N PHE A 81 19.92 -6.05 -12.35
CA PHE A 81 18.69 -5.33 -12.07
C PHE A 81 18.91 -4.27 -10.98
N ASN A 82 19.41 -4.68 -9.81
CA ASN A 82 19.70 -3.78 -8.70
C ASN A 82 20.76 -2.74 -9.09
N ALA A 83 21.82 -3.11 -9.81
CA ALA A 83 22.82 -2.15 -10.28
C ALA A 83 22.22 -1.06 -11.17
N ARG A 84 21.21 -1.38 -12.01
CA ARG A 84 20.50 -0.37 -12.81
C ARG A 84 19.73 0.61 -11.92
N LEU A 85 18.99 0.10 -10.92
CA LEU A 85 18.22 0.94 -10.00
C LEU A 85 19.13 1.88 -9.21
N TYR A 86 20.19 1.34 -8.59
CA TYR A 86 21.12 2.15 -7.82
C TYR A 86 21.90 3.15 -8.69
N MET A 87 22.21 2.84 -9.95
CA MET A 87 22.76 3.84 -10.88
C MET A 87 21.85 5.04 -11.07
N VAL A 88 20.53 4.84 -11.07
CA VAL A 88 19.56 5.95 -11.17
C VAL A 88 19.62 6.83 -9.92
N GLN A 89 19.72 6.24 -8.73
CA GLN A 89 19.82 6.98 -7.46
C GLN A 89 21.01 7.94 -7.40
N VAL A 90 22.13 7.59 -8.05
CA VAL A 90 23.36 8.43 -8.06
C VAL A 90 23.61 9.11 -9.41
N SER A 91 22.62 9.12 -10.29
CA SER A 91 22.72 9.74 -11.62
C SER A 91 22.74 11.28 -11.55
N ASN A 92 23.43 11.92 -12.49
CA ASN A 92 23.42 13.37 -12.65
C ASN A 92 22.10 13.82 -13.29
N LEU A 93 21.35 14.68 -12.60
CA LEU A 93 20.03 15.16 -13.02
C LEU A 93 20.08 16.46 -13.84
N LYS A 94 21.24 17.12 -13.94
CA LYS A 94 21.39 18.37 -14.71
C LYS A 94 21.23 18.17 -16.22
N ASP A 95 21.51 16.96 -16.70
CA ASP A 95 21.39 16.59 -18.11
C ASP A 95 19.98 16.01 -18.41
N GLN A 96 19.17 16.77 -19.15
CA GLN A 96 17.82 16.37 -19.54
C GLN A 96 17.79 15.12 -20.44
N ASP A 97 18.82 14.90 -21.25
CA ASP A 97 18.89 13.69 -22.07
C ASP A 97 19.16 12.46 -21.20
N ASN A 98 19.94 12.60 -20.13
CA ASN A 98 20.11 11.56 -19.14
C ASN A 98 18.80 11.23 -18.43
N VAL A 99 18.02 12.24 -18.03
CA VAL A 99 16.68 12.06 -17.44
C VAL A 99 15.76 11.28 -18.39
N LYS A 100 15.71 11.66 -19.68
CA LYS A 100 14.92 10.93 -20.70
C LYS A 100 15.40 9.49 -20.89
N ARG A 101 16.70 9.21 -20.75
CA ARG A 101 17.25 7.85 -20.83
C ARG A 101 16.85 7.01 -19.61
N ILE A 102 16.85 7.60 -18.42
CA ILE A 102 16.41 6.95 -17.18
C ILE A 102 14.93 6.55 -17.28
N HIS A 103 14.07 7.47 -17.71
CA HIS A 103 12.65 7.18 -17.92
C HIS A 103 12.42 6.04 -18.92
N ARG A 104 13.14 6.04 -20.04
CA ARG A 104 13.12 4.93 -21.01
C ARG A 104 13.61 3.63 -20.39
N SER A 105 14.60 3.67 -19.50
CA SER A 105 15.09 2.49 -18.78
C SER A 105 14.03 1.92 -17.84
N PHE A 106 13.36 2.77 -17.05
CA PHE A 106 12.27 2.32 -16.18
C PHE A 106 11.12 1.69 -16.97
N LYS A 107 10.69 2.32 -18.06
CA LYS A 107 9.65 1.75 -18.94
C LYS A 107 10.05 0.38 -19.50
N LYS A 108 11.31 0.21 -19.91
CA LYS A 108 11.83 -1.09 -20.36
C LYS A 108 11.82 -2.13 -19.24
N MET A 109 12.18 -1.72 -18.01
CA MET A 109 12.17 -2.62 -16.85
C MET A 109 10.75 -3.05 -16.49
N LEU A 110 9.77 -2.14 -16.51
CA LEU A 110 8.36 -2.46 -16.25
C LEU A 110 7.75 -3.41 -17.28
N ASN A 111 8.19 -3.32 -18.54
CA ASN A 111 7.71 -4.15 -19.64
C ASN A 111 8.43 -5.51 -19.74
N ASP A 112 9.54 -5.72 -19.04
CA ASP A 112 10.26 -6.99 -19.04
C ASP A 112 9.51 -8.00 -18.17
N THR A 113 9.12 -9.13 -18.75
CA THR A 113 8.34 -10.17 -18.06
C THR A 113 9.09 -10.75 -16.86
N LYS A 114 10.42 -10.71 -16.87
CA LYS A 114 11.26 -11.14 -15.74
C LYS A 114 11.15 -10.22 -14.52
N ASN A 115 10.64 -9.00 -14.71
CA ASN A 115 10.45 -8.02 -13.66
C ASN A 115 9.04 -7.98 -13.07
N LYS A 116 8.15 -8.90 -13.48
CA LYS A 116 6.75 -8.90 -13.03
C LYS A 116 6.64 -8.88 -11.49
N GLU A 117 7.51 -9.61 -10.81
CA GLU A 117 7.57 -9.69 -9.33
C GLU A 117 8.31 -8.51 -8.68
N TYR A 118 9.01 -7.69 -9.46
CA TYR A 118 9.81 -6.56 -8.99
C TYR A 118 9.19 -5.20 -9.33
N GLN A 119 7.96 -5.17 -9.87
CA GLN A 119 7.33 -3.93 -10.31
C GLN A 119 7.15 -2.94 -9.16
N ASP A 120 6.80 -3.41 -7.97
CA ASP A 120 6.68 -2.59 -6.75
C ASP A 120 7.99 -1.84 -6.45
N LYS A 121 9.12 -2.52 -6.54
CA LYS A 121 10.46 -1.95 -6.37
C LYS A 121 10.80 -0.97 -7.49
N ILE A 122 10.43 -1.25 -8.73
CA ILE A 122 10.65 -0.31 -9.84
C ILE A 122 9.87 0.99 -9.59
N TYR A 123 8.59 0.91 -9.22
CA TYR A 123 7.78 2.09 -8.91
C TYR A 123 8.31 2.87 -7.71
N TYR A 124 8.80 2.18 -6.69
CA TYR A 124 9.45 2.83 -5.55
C TYR A 124 10.69 3.62 -5.98
N GLU A 125 11.56 3.03 -6.79
CA GLU A 125 12.78 3.71 -7.29
C GLU A 125 12.46 4.86 -8.25
N MET A 126 11.40 4.73 -9.06
CA MET A 126 10.87 5.84 -9.86
C MET A 126 10.40 6.98 -8.97
N ALA A 127 9.73 6.68 -7.85
CA ALA A 127 9.30 7.71 -6.91
C ALA A 127 10.50 8.42 -6.27
N LEU A 128 11.52 7.68 -5.82
CA LEU A 128 12.75 8.28 -5.28
C LEU A 128 13.45 9.16 -6.32
N PHE A 129 13.45 8.74 -7.58
CA PHE A 129 13.99 9.53 -8.68
C PHE A 129 13.21 10.84 -8.86
N GLU A 130 11.88 10.81 -8.83
CA GLU A 130 11.05 12.02 -8.92
C GLU A 130 11.17 12.93 -7.70
N LEU A 131 11.37 12.39 -6.48
CA LEU A 131 11.68 13.20 -5.29
C LEU A 131 12.98 13.97 -5.45
N ARG A 132 14.03 13.35 -6.01
CA ARG A 132 15.30 14.06 -6.30
C ARG A 132 15.14 15.14 -7.37
N ARG A 133 14.05 15.11 -8.13
CA ARG A 133 13.67 16.14 -9.11
C ARG A 133 12.64 17.13 -8.56
N GLU A 134 12.35 17.06 -7.26
CA GLU A 134 11.37 17.91 -6.57
C GLU A 134 9.93 17.74 -7.08
N ASN A 135 9.65 16.64 -7.81
CA ASN A 135 8.33 16.31 -8.34
C ASN A 135 7.53 15.46 -7.34
N THR A 136 7.21 16.05 -6.19
CA THR A 136 6.58 15.33 -5.06
C THR A 136 5.23 14.70 -5.42
N ILE A 137 4.39 15.38 -6.20
CA ILE A 137 3.06 14.86 -6.61
C ILE A 137 3.22 13.56 -7.40
N GLN A 138 4.15 13.54 -8.36
CA GLN A 138 4.43 12.37 -9.17
C GLN A 138 5.02 11.24 -8.31
N ALA A 139 5.91 11.57 -7.37
CA ALA A 139 6.47 10.59 -6.44
C ALA A 139 5.40 9.92 -5.57
N VAL A 140 4.45 10.68 -5.02
CA VAL A 140 3.33 10.13 -4.23
C VAL A 140 2.49 9.18 -5.08
N SER A 141 2.17 9.54 -6.32
CA SER A 141 1.43 8.67 -7.24
C SER A 141 2.18 7.34 -7.50
N LEU A 142 3.49 7.41 -7.75
CA LEU A 142 4.33 6.24 -7.98
C LEU A 142 4.46 5.36 -6.72
N LEU A 143 4.57 5.95 -5.53
CA LEU A 143 4.57 5.19 -4.26
C LEU A 143 3.24 4.47 -4.02
N ARG A 144 2.11 5.09 -4.35
CA ARG A 144 0.80 4.43 -4.30
C ARG A 144 0.71 3.26 -5.27
N GLN A 145 1.28 3.39 -6.47
CA GLN A 145 1.37 2.28 -7.44
C GLN A 145 2.27 1.16 -6.92
N SER A 146 3.40 1.51 -6.28
CA SER A 146 4.28 0.54 -5.61
C SER A 146 3.51 -0.26 -4.55
N LEU A 147 2.75 0.41 -3.69
CA LEU A 147 1.94 -0.25 -2.66
C LEU A 147 0.85 -1.16 -3.24
N ALA A 148 0.19 -0.74 -4.33
CA ALA A 148 -0.86 -1.52 -4.97
C ALA A 148 -0.34 -2.83 -5.60
N LEU A 149 0.89 -2.81 -6.10
CA LEU A 149 1.52 -3.97 -6.74
C LEU A 149 2.32 -4.85 -5.76
N SER A 150 2.62 -4.34 -4.57
CA SER A 150 3.34 -5.08 -3.52
C SER A 150 2.39 -6.03 -2.78
N VAL A 151 2.09 -7.18 -3.40
CA VAL A 151 1.19 -8.21 -2.85
C VAL A 151 1.95 -9.20 -1.96
N SER A 152 3.12 -9.68 -2.38
CA SER A 152 3.91 -10.72 -1.71
C SER A 152 5.25 -10.21 -1.14
N ASN A 153 5.46 -8.89 -1.11
CA ASN A 153 6.72 -8.28 -0.67
C ASN A 153 6.50 -7.29 0.49
N PRO A 154 6.25 -7.78 1.72
CA PRO A 154 5.91 -6.95 2.87
C PRO A 154 6.99 -5.92 3.22
N ILE A 155 8.27 -6.26 2.98
CA ILE A 155 9.40 -5.36 3.25
C ILE A 155 9.39 -4.17 2.28
N GLN A 156 9.21 -4.41 0.97
CA GLN A 156 9.10 -3.32 -0.01
C GLN A 156 7.88 -2.45 0.27
N LYS A 157 6.76 -3.06 0.67
CA LYS A 157 5.56 -2.35 1.10
C LYS A 157 5.83 -1.44 2.30
N ALA A 158 6.57 -1.92 3.31
CA ALA A 158 6.99 -1.11 4.46
C ALA A 158 7.85 0.09 4.06
N TYR A 159 8.78 -0.08 3.11
CA TYR A 159 9.57 1.05 2.59
C TYR A 159 8.72 2.08 1.84
N SER A 160 7.76 1.63 1.04
CA SER A 160 6.84 2.53 0.33
C SER A 160 5.92 3.29 1.30
N TYR A 161 5.43 2.63 2.35
CA TYR A 161 4.70 3.27 3.44
C TYR A 161 5.56 4.28 4.18
N LEU A 162 6.77 3.89 4.60
CA LEU A 162 7.71 4.80 5.27
C LEU A 162 7.93 6.06 4.45
N LYS A 163 8.15 5.90 3.15
CA LYS A 163 8.43 7.04 2.27
C LYS A 163 7.24 7.97 2.10
N LEU A 164 6.02 7.44 2.03
CA LEU A 164 4.81 8.26 2.06
C LEU A 164 4.67 8.99 3.40
N GLY A 165 4.90 8.31 4.52
CA GLY A 165 4.89 8.92 5.85
C GLY A 165 5.88 10.08 5.98
N GLU A 166 7.12 9.89 5.51
CA GLU A 166 8.14 10.94 5.46
C GLU A 166 7.71 12.15 4.61
N ILE A 167 7.07 11.91 3.47
CA ILE A 167 6.60 12.97 2.57
C ILE A 167 5.46 13.76 3.22
N TYR A 168 4.42 13.08 3.73
CA TYR A 168 3.28 13.72 4.37
C TYR A 168 3.66 14.43 5.68
N TYR A 169 4.70 13.97 6.36
CA TYR A 169 5.25 14.66 7.53
C TYR A 169 6.08 15.90 7.14
N GLY A 170 6.95 15.77 6.14
CA GLY A 170 8.07 16.67 5.91
C GLY A 170 7.88 17.70 4.79
N VAL A 171 6.96 17.50 3.84
CA VAL A 171 6.77 18.40 2.70
C VAL A 171 5.65 19.41 3.00
N PRO A 172 5.94 20.72 3.19
CA PRO A 172 4.94 21.68 3.63
C PRO A 172 3.71 21.78 2.71
N ALA A 173 3.91 21.68 1.39
CA ALA A 173 2.85 21.85 0.40
C ALA A 173 1.75 20.77 0.45
N ILE A 174 2.04 19.60 1.02
CA ILE A 174 1.09 18.47 1.12
C ILE A 174 1.10 17.87 2.52
N ARG A 175 1.53 18.65 3.52
CA ARG A 175 1.72 18.16 4.88
C ARG A 175 0.38 17.76 5.47
N ASP A 176 0.32 16.54 5.96
CA ASP A 176 -0.87 15.93 6.57
C ASP A 176 -0.40 14.94 7.64
N TYR A 177 -0.51 15.35 8.90
CA TYR A 177 -0.01 14.57 10.02
C TYR A 177 -0.84 13.31 10.28
N GLU A 178 -2.14 13.32 9.95
CA GLU A 178 -2.98 12.13 10.10
C GLU A 178 -2.58 11.05 9.07
N GLN A 179 -2.36 11.47 7.82
CA GLN A 179 -1.85 10.57 6.79
C GLN A 179 -0.44 10.10 7.11
N ALA A 180 0.43 11.01 7.59
CA ALA A 180 1.76 10.65 8.03
C ALA A 180 1.71 9.55 9.10
N LYS A 181 0.93 9.74 10.17
CA LYS A 181 0.72 8.73 11.23
C LYS A 181 0.29 7.39 10.63
N THR A 182 -0.74 7.40 9.79
CA THR A 182 -1.30 6.18 9.18
C THR A 182 -0.23 5.39 8.39
N TYR A 183 0.62 6.10 7.65
CA TYR A 183 1.70 5.48 6.90
C TYR A 183 2.87 5.01 7.79
N TYR A 184 3.21 5.74 8.84
CA TYR A 184 4.22 5.31 9.82
C TYR A 184 3.77 4.05 10.57
N ASP A 185 2.52 4.01 11.03
CA ASP A 185 1.92 2.83 11.69
C ASP A 185 1.98 1.61 10.76
N SER A 186 1.55 1.78 9.51
CA SER A 186 1.56 0.69 8.51
C SER A 186 2.97 0.21 8.18
N SER A 187 3.96 1.11 8.23
CA SER A 187 5.36 0.79 7.93
C SER A 187 5.98 -0.07 9.02
N ILE A 188 5.88 0.34 10.28
CA ILE A 188 6.54 -0.32 11.43
C ILE A 188 6.13 -1.79 11.58
N VAL A 189 4.92 -2.16 11.16
CA VAL A 189 4.43 -3.55 11.19
C VAL A 189 5.31 -4.52 10.39
N SER A 190 5.83 -4.10 9.24
CA SER A 190 6.58 -4.98 8.32
C SER A 190 8.04 -4.54 8.12
N LEU A 191 8.48 -3.49 8.80
CA LEU A 191 9.82 -2.93 8.65
C LEU A 191 10.84 -3.74 9.47
N PRO A 192 11.95 -4.21 8.89
CA PRO A 192 12.97 -4.94 9.65
C PRO A 192 13.60 -4.05 10.73
N THR A 193 13.88 -4.61 11.91
CA THR A 193 14.43 -3.88 13.06
C THR A 193 15.92 -3.58 12.95
N ASP A 194 16.63 -4.29 12.09
CA ASP A 194 18.08 -4.17 11.84
C ASP A 194 18.43 -3.05 10.85
N ILE A 195 17.42 -2.38 10.27
CA ILE A 195 17.69 -1.27 9.34
C ILE A 195 18.32 -0.08 10.07
N GLU A 196 19.15 0.64 9.32
CA GLU A 196 19.74 1.89 9.80
C GLU A 196 18.65 2.92 10.13
N GLY A 197 18.64 3.41 11.37
CA GLY A 197 17.71 4.45 11.80
C GLY A 197 16.32 3.95 12.23
N TYR A 198 16.12 2.64 12.40
CA TYR A 198 14.85 2.07 12.87
C TYR A 198 14.31 2.78 14.12
N ASP A 199 15.14 2.99 15.15
CA ASP A 199 14.72 3.65 16.40
C ASP A 199 14.19 5.07 16.18
N LYS A 200 14.76 5.80 15.22
CA LYS A 200 14.30 7.15 14.87
C LYS A 200 12.94 7.11 14.17
N ILE A 201 12.72 6.10 13.32
CA ILE A 201 11.47 5.88 12.61
C ILE A 201 10.38 5.50 13.62
N LYS A 202 10.68 4.58 14.54
CA LYS A 202 9.77 4.16 15.59
C LYS A 202 9.39 5.32 16.52
N LYS A 203 10.38 6.06 17.03
CA LYS A 203 10.13 7.24 17.87
C LYS A 203 9.27 8.29 17.15
N ARG A 204 9.46 8.47 15.84
CA ARG A 204 8.60 9.37 15.06
C ARG A 204 7.17 8.88 14.96
N GLN A 205 6.97 7.58 14.79
CA GLN A 205 5.64 6.96 14.77
C GLN A 205 4.94 7.13 16.13
N GLU A 206 5.66 6.92 17.24
CA GLU A 206 5.16 7.11 18.61
C GLU A 206 4.76 8.58 18.84
N ASN A 207 5.65 9.52 18.56
CA ASN A 207 5.39 10.95 18.70
C ASN A 207 4.20 11.42 17.83
N LEU A 208 4.10 10.92 16.59
CA LEU A 208 2.97 11.24 15.71
C LEU A 208 1.66 10.65 16.24
N SER A 209 1.70 9.50 16.88
CA SER A 209 0.52 8.87 17.45
C SER A 209 -0.02 9.70 18.61
N GLU A 210 0.85 10.07 19.55
CA GLU A 210 0.52 10.94 20.67
C GLU A 210 0.03 12.31 20.18
N PHE A 211 0.75 12.94 19.24
CA PHE A 211 0.36 14.23 18.68
C PHE A 211 -1.03 14.20 18.02
N ILE A 212 -1.33 13.17 17.23
CA ILE A 212 -2.65 13.06 16.58
C ILE A 212 -3.76 12.74 17.59
N GLU A 213 -3.47 11.99 18.64
CA GLU A 213 -4.42 11.75 19.73
C GLU A 213 -4.80 13.07 20.41
N GLN A 214 -3.81 13.89 20.80
CA GLN A 214 -4.05 15.20 21.41
C GLN A 214 -4.74 16.16 20.44
N LEU A 215 -4.31 16.22 19.19
CA LEU A 215 -4.94 17.05 18.17
C LEU A 215 -6.42 16.70 17.97
N ARG A 216 -6.78 15.42 18.05
CA ARG A 216 -8.17 14.98 17.95
C ARG A 216 -8.99 15.40 19.16
N ILE A 217 -8.46 15.26 20.37
CA ILE A 217 -9.12 15.75 21.59
C ILE A 217 -9.39 17.25 21.45
N TYR A 218 -8.36 18.04 21.13
CA TYR A 218 -8.47 19.48 20.89
C TYR A 218 -9.58 19.81 19.87
N GLN A 219 -9.56 19.16 18.70
CA GLN A 219 -10.52 19.44 17.62
C GLN A 219 -11.95 19.05 17.98
N VAL A 220 -12.13 17.92 18.68
CA VAL A 220 -13.44 17.44 19.11
C VAL A 220 -14.01 18.39 20.16
N GLU A 221 -13.25 18.72 21.19
CA GLU A 221 -13.70 19.60 22.27
C GLU A 221 -14.02 21.02 21.75
N ASP A 222 -13.16 21.61 20.90
CA ASP A 222 -13.43 22.90 20.23
C ASP A 222 -14.71 22.86 19.38
N SER A 223 -14.94 21.74 18.67
CA SER A 223 -16.15 21.55 17.87
C SER A 223 -17.40 21.39 18.75
N LEU A 224 -17.33 20.62 19.83
CA LEU A 224 -18.43 20.42 20.77
C LEU A 224 -18.83 21.72 21.47
N GLN A 225 -17.86 22.52 21.92
CA GLN A 225 -18.15 23.84 22.50
C GLN A 225 -18.81 24.79 21.49
N LYS A 226 -18.36 24.78 20.22
CA LYS A 226 -19.00 25.58 19.16
C LYS A 226 -20.43 25.14 18.90
N LEU A 227 -20.69 23.83 18.85
CA LEU A 227 -22.03 23.28 18.68
C LEU A 227 -22.93 23.63 19.86
N ALA A 228 -22.45 23.49 21.09
CA ALA A 228 -23.21 23.78 22.30
C ALA A 228 -23.68 25.25 22.35
N ARG A 229 -22.86 26.18 21.85
CA ARG A 229 -23.19 27.62 21.75
C ARG A 229 -24.19 27.98 20.64
N MET A 230 -24.55 27.06 19.75
CA MET A 230 -25.56 27.30 18.71
C MET A 230 -26.98 27.17 19.29
N GLU A 231 -27.91 27.97 18.78
CA GLU A 231 -29.35 27.83 19.08
C GLU A 231 -29.89 26.47 18.62
N GLU A 232 -30.75 25.85 19.43
CA GLU A 232 -31.26 24.48 19.23
C GLU A 232 -31.76 24.14 17.80
N PRO A 233 -32.60 24.98 17.15
CA PRO A 233 -33.06 24.67 15.80
C PRO A 233 -31.91 24.65 14.79
N ARG A 234 -30.95 25.58 14.92
CA ARG A 234 -29.80 25.67 14.03
C ARG A 234 -28.79 24.55 14.30
N ARG A 235 -28.57 24.22 15.57
CA ARG A 235 -27.70 23.14 16.02
C ARG A 235 -28.15 21.79 15.45
N SER A 236 -29.44 21.49 15.59
CA SER A 236 -30.01 20.22 15.12
C SER A 236 -29.97 20.06 13.61
N ASP A 237 -30.31 21.12 12.86
CA ASP A 237 -30.18 21.13 11.40
C ASP A 237 -28.72 20.99 10.95
N TYR A 238 -27.79 21.67 11.62
CA TYR A 238 -26.36 21.61 11.29
C TYR A 238 -25.77 20.21 11.55
N ILE A 239 -26.02 19.62 12.73
CA ILE A 239 -25.57 18.26 13.07
C ILE A 239 -26.11 17.26 12.06
N LYS A 240 -27.41 17.35 11.73
CA LYS A 240 -28.05 16.45 10.77
C LYS A 240 -27.46 16.60 9.38
N TYR A 241 -27.23 17.83 8.92
CA TYR A 241 -26.60 18.11 7.64
C TYR A 241 -25.18 17.51 7.56
N LEU A 242 -24.34 17.78 8.56
CA LEU A 242 -22.97 17.30 8.63
C LEU A 242 -22.90 15.77 8.64
N LEU A 243 -23.66 15.13 9.54
CA LEU A 243 -23.71 13.67 9.65
C LEU A 243 -24.24 13.01 8.37
N THR A 244 -25.28 13.58 7.75
CA THR A 244 -25.80 13.06 6.48
C THR A 244 -24.72 13.12 5.40
N HIS A 245 -23.97 14.23 5.32
CA HIS A 245 -22.89 14.38 4.35
C HIS A 245 -21.77 13.35 4.59
N VAL A 246 -21.31 13.20 5.84
CA VAL A 246 -20.25 12.25 6.21
C VAL A 246 -20.67 10.80 5.97
N GLU A 247 -21.87 10.40 6.40
CA GLU A 247 -22.37 9.04 6.25
C GLU A 247 -22.65 8.68 4.79
N THR A 248 -23.12 9.63 3.99
CA THR A 248 -23.31 9.44 2.55
C THR A 248 -21.95 9.21 1.87
N LYS A 249 -20.96 10.06 2.14
CA LYS A 249 -19.61 9.92 1.60
C LYS A 249 -18.96 8.59 2.00
N ARG A 250 -19.07 8.22 3.28
CA ARG A 250 -18.58 6.91 3.79
C ARG A 250 -19.24 5.75 3.04
N GLN A 251 -20.55 5.83 2.81
CA GLN A 251 -21.27 4.80 2.06
C GLN A 251 -20.80 4.73 0.61
N ASP A 252 -20.64 5.87 -0.07
CA ASP A 252 -20.12 5.93 -1.44
C ASP A 252 -18.72 5.30 -1.54
N GLU A 253 -17.84 5.57 -0.58
CA GLU A 253 -16.50 4.98 -0.52
C GLU A 253 -16.57 3.46 -0.35
N LEU A 254 -17.39 2.95 0.57
CA LEU A 254 -17.58 1.50 0.76
C LEU A 254 -18.15 0.83 -0.49
N ASP A 255 -19.12 1.46 -1.14
CA ASP A 255 -19.73 0.95 -2.38
C ASP A 255 -18.68 0.91 -3.50
N SER A 256 -17.82 1.93 -3.61
CA SER A 256 -16.72 1.98 -4.57
C SER A 256 -15.68 0.87 -4.35
N ILE A 257 -15.32 0.60 -3.10
CA ILE A 257 -14.38 -0.46 -2.72
C ILE A 257 -15.00 -1.83 -3.04
N ALA A 258 -16.26 -2.04 -2.70
CA ALA A 258 -16.99 -3.27 -3.00
C ALA A 258 -17.07 -3.52 -4.52
N GLU A 259 -17.25 -2.48 -5.32
CA GLU A 259 -17.29 -2.58 -6.78
C GLU A 259 -15.91 -2.94 -7.37
N VAL A 260 -14.84 -2.32 -6.88
CA VAL A 260 -13.46 -2.65 -7.28
C VAL A 260 -13.14 -4.11 -6.93
N GLU A 261 -13.50 -4.55 -5.72
CA GLU A 261 -13.27 -5.93 -5.29
C GLU A 261 -14.12 -6.93 -6.09
N ARG A 262 -15.38 -6.60 -6.42
CA ARG A 262 -16.20 -7.41 -7.34
C ARG A 262 -15.57 -7.55 -8.72
N LYS A 263 -15.08 -6.45 -9.30
CA LYS A 263 -14.38 -6.48 -10.59
C LYS A 263 -13.11 -7.31 -10.53
N ARG A 264 -12.34 -7.19 -9.44
CA ARG A 264 -11.15 -8.00 -9.18
C ARG A 264 -11.49 -9.49 -9.11
N GLN A 265 -12.53 -9.86 -8.37
CA GLN A 265 -12.98 -11.25 -8.24
C GLN A 265 -13.54 -11.81 -9.56
N ALA A 266 -14.23 -10.99 -10.35
CA ALA A 266 -14.69 -11.38 -11.68
C ALA A 266 -13.50 -11.68 -12.62
N LEU A 267 -12.48 -10.81 -12.62
CA LEU A 267 -11.27 -11.00 -13.41
C LEU A 267 -10.49 -12.26 -13.00
N LEU A 268 -10.42 -12.53 -11.68
CA LEU A 268 -9.79 -13.75 -11.15
C LEU A 268 -10.51 -15.03 -11.60
N LYS A 269 -11.85 -15.00 -11.65
CA LYS A 269 -12.66 -16.13 -12.18
C LYS A 269 -12.45 -16.34 -13.67
N GLU A 270 -12.36 -15.26 -14.45
CA GLU A 270 -12.12 -15.32 -15.90
C GLU A 270 -10.75 -15.94 -16.22
N THR A 271 -9.72 -15.64 -15.41
CA THR A 271 -8.41 -16.31 -15.53
C THR A 271 -8.41 -17.78 -15.06
N GLN A 272 -9.36 -18.18 -14.22
CA GLN A 272 -9.50 -19.57 -13.76
C GLN A 272 -10.20 -20.45 -14.81
N ASP A 273 -11.16 -19.89 -15.56
CA ASP A 273 -11.84 -20.57 -16.67
C ASP A 273 -10.90 -20.83 -17.86
N GLN A 274 -9.92 -19.95 -18.13
CA GLN A 274 -8.90 -20.19 -19.18
C GLN A 274 -7.89 -21.30 -18.83
N GLY A 275 -7.78 -21.69 -17.55
CA GLY A 275 -6.96 -22.83 -17.12
C GLY A 275 -7.68 -24.19 -17.23
N ALA A 276 -9.02 -24.18 -17.30
CA ALA A 276 -9.83 -25.39 -17.45
C ALA A 276 -9.94 -25.87 -18.90
N ASP A 277 -9.76 -24.97 -19.88
CA ASP A 277 -9.79 -25.33 -21.32
C ASP A 277 -8.58 -26.17 -21.76
N ALA A 278 -7.48 -26.18 -20.99
CA ALA A 278 -6.32 -27.03 -21.26
C ALA A 278 -6.55 -28.52 -20.90
N PHE A 279 -7.58 -28.84 -20.10
CA PHE A 279 -7.98 -30.21 -19.78
C PHE A 279 -9.23 -30.68 -20.53
N ALA A 280 -9.96 -29.78 -21.18
CA ALA A 280 -11.18 -30.11 -21.93
C ALA A 280 -10.93 -30.58 -23.38
N ASN A 281 -9.70 -30.46 -23.89
CA ASN A 281 -9.37 -30.76 -25.29
C ASN A 281 -8.75 -32.16 -25.52
N GLN A 282 -8.75 -33.04 -24.51
CA GLN A 282 -8.64 -34.49 -24.74
C GLN A 282 -10.05 -35.08 -24.74
N GLY A 283 -10.52 -35.39 -25.95
CA GLY A 283 -11.86 -35.89 -26.21
C GLY A 283 -12.24 -37.11 -25.38
N GLY A 284 -13.52 -37.15 -25.01
CA GLY A 284 -14.16 -38.35 -24.50
C GLY A 284 -15.26 -38.05 -23.49
N ASN A 285 -16.50 -37.92 -23.96
CA ASN A 285 -17.74 -38.37 -23.31
C ASN A 285 -17.77 -38.36 -21.76
N GLY A 286 -17.33 -37.25 -21.13
CA GLY A 286 -17.26 -37.12 -19.67
C GLY A 286 -18.64 -36.85 -19.07
N TRP A 287 -18.91 -37.45 -17.92
CA TRP A 287 -20.15 -37.25 -17.13
C TRP A 287 -20.48 -35.76 -16.99
N TYR A 288 -21.77 -35.39 -17.13
CA TYR A 288 -22.28 -34.02 -17.20
C TYR A 288 -21.68 -33.05 -16.15
N PHE A 289 -21.38 -33.55 -14.95
CA PHE A 289 -20.84 -32.77 -13.83
C PHE A 289 -19.32 -32.49 -13.89
N TYR A 290 -18.62 -32.95 -14.92
CA TYR A 290 -17.20 -32.63 -15.12
C TYR A 290 -16.98 -31.56 -16.19
N ASN A 291 -18.04 -31.07 -16.83
CA ASN A 291 -17.98 -29.98 -17.79
C ASN A 291 -18.58 -28.69 -17.17
N PRO A 292 -17.74 -27.69 -16.80
CA PRO A 292 -18.20 -26.44 -16.20
C PRO A 292 -19.22 -25.68 -17.04
N THR A 293 -19.08 -25.73 -18.37
CA THR A 293 -20.01 -25.09 -19.32
C THR A 293 -21.38 -25.76 -19.28
N SER A 294 -21.42 -27.09 -19.26
CA SER A 294 -22.67 -27.86 -19.14
C SER A 294 -23.37 -27.61 -17.80
N ILE A 295 -22.62 -27.53 -16.70
CA ILE A 295 -23.15 -27.19 -15.36
C ILE A 295 -23.76 -25.78 -15.39
N ASN A 296 -23.03 -24.79 -15.88
CA ASN A 296 -23.51 -23.40 -15.92
C ASN A 296 -24.79 -23.27 -16.77
N ASN A 297 -24.83 -23.93 -17.92
CA ASN A 297 -26.04 -23.98 -18.75
C ASN A 297 -27.21 -24.65 -18.02
N GLY A 298 -26.97 -25.76 -17.30
CA GLY A 298 -28.00 -26.42 -16.50
C GLY A 298 -28.52 -25.58 -15.33
N VAL A 299 -27.64 -24.85 -14.65
CA VAL A 299 -28.03 -23.94 -13.57
C VAL A 299 -28.93 -22.83 -14.12
N GLN A 300 -28.61 -22.27 -15.29
CA GLN A 300 -29.45 -21.26 -15.92
C GLN A 300 -30.81 -21.83 -16.35
N GLU A 301 -30.86 -22.99 -16.99
CA GLU A 301 -32.12 -23.63 -17.35
C GLU A 301 -32.97 -24.01 -16.13
N PHE A 302 -32.33 -24.52 -15.08
CA PHE A 302 -33.00 -24.85 -13.82
C PHE A 302 -33.65 -23.61 -13.19
N ARG A 303 -32.91 -22.49 -13.12
CA ARG A 303 -33.44 -21.21 -12.63
C ARG A 303 -34.55 -20.67 -13.51
N LYS A 304 -34.45 -20.82 -14.83
CA LYS A 304 -35.50 -20.39 -15.77
C LYS A 304 -36.79 -21.19 -15.58
N ARG A 305 -36.68 -22.50 -15.36
CA ARG A 305 -37.83 -23.39 -15.23
C ARG A 305 -38.46 -23.38 -13.84
N TRP A 306 -37.65 -23.21 -12.80
CA TRP A 306 -38.09 -23.40 -11.42
C TRP A 306 -37.88 -22.18 -10.52
N GLY A 307 -37.15 -21.15 -10.92
CA GLY A 307 -36.77 -20.04 -10.04
C GLY A 307 -35.77 -20.47 -8.94
N PRO A 308 -35.48 -19.59 -7.97
CA PRO A 308 -34.65 -19.95 -6.83
C PRO A 308 -35.36 -20.99 -5.95
N ARG A 309 -34.67 -22.09 -5.64
CA ARG A 309 -35.20 -23.19 -4.80
C ARG A 309 -34.31 -23.41 -3.59
N PRO A 310 -34.88 -23.49 -2.37
CA PRO A 310 -34.12 -23.83 -1.17
C PRO A 310 -33.67 -25.28 -1.20
N LEU A 311 -32.57 -25.58 -0.51
CA LEU A 311 -32.03 -26.94 -0.41
C LEU A 311 -32.85 -27.75 0.61
N VAL A 312 -33.93 -28.37 0.14
CA VAL A 312 -34.78 -29.26 0.93
C VAL A 312 -35.20 -30.49 0.13
N ASP A 313 -35.43 -31.60 0.83
CA ASP A 313 -35.98 -32.80 0.21
C ASP A 313 -37.35 -32.51 -0.40
N ASN A 314 -37.61 -33.10 -1.57
CA ASN A 314 -38.84 -32.87 -2.33
C ASN A 314 -39.08 -31.40 -2.73
N TRP A 315 -38.03 -30.60 -2.94
CA TRP A 315 -38.08 -29.19 -3.36
C TRP A 315 -38.98 -28.89 -4.57
N ARG A 316 -39.35 -29.90 -5.37
CA ARG A 316 -40.31 -29.77 -6.49
C ARG A 316 -41.78 -29.66 -6.04
N ARG A 317 -42.14 -30.03 -4.81
CA ARG A 317 -43.51 -29.98 -4.30
C ARG A 317 -43.76 -28.66 -3.59
N ALA A 318 -44.84 -27.96 -3.96
CA ALA A 318 -45.22 -26.69 -3.33
C ALA A 318 -45.44 -26.80 -1.80
N SER A 319 -45.85 -27.98 -1.31
CA SER A 319 -46.03 -28.27 0.12
C SER A 319 -44.70 -28.34 0.89
N ALA A 320 -43.61 -28.81 0.27
CA ALA A 320 -42.28 -28.86 0.90
C ALA A 320 -41.67 -27.46 1.09
N ILE A 321 -42.13 -26.48 0.30
CA ILE A 321 -41.69 -25.08 0.38
C ILE A 321 -42.52 -24.29 1.42
N ARG A 322 -43.72 -24.76 1.79
CA ARG A 322 -44.65 -24.05 2.69
C ARG A 322 -44.29 -24.10 4.18
N ASN A 323 -43.56 -25.12 4.63
CA ASN A 323 -43.24 -25.34 6.05
C ASN A 323 -41.87 -24.82 6.49
N ILE A 324 -41.15 -24.11 5.62
CA ILE A 324 -39.93 -23.40 6.02
C ILE A 324 -40.37 -21.99 6.45
N PRO A 325 -40.02 -21.51 7.66
CA PRO A 325 -40.24 -20.13 8.06
C PRO A 325 -39.22 -19.25 7.32
N ILE A 326 -39.36 -19.17 6.00
CA ILE A 326 -38.82 -18.07 5.23
C ILE A 326 -39.76 -16.93 5.56
N ASN A 327 -39.26 -15.96 6.33
CA ASN A 327 -39.96 -14.72 6.59
C ASN A 327 -40.20 -14.04 5.22
N ARG A 328 -41.36 -14.32 4.61
CA ARG A 328 -41.72 -13.87 3.26
C ARG A 328 -41.71 -12.35 3.17
N ASP A 329 -42.04 -11.68 4.27
CA ASP A 329 -41.94 -10.23 4.41
C ASP A 329 -40.54 -9.68 4.10
N SER A 330 -39.47 -10.37 4.50
CA SER A 330 -38.09 -9.89 4.23
C SER A 330 -37.68 -10.07 2.77
N VAL A 331 -38.22 -11.08 2.08
CA VAL A 331 -37.88 -11.36 0.67
C VAL A 331 -38.79 -10.57 -0.29
N GLU A 332 -40.07 -10.42 0.03
CA GLU A 332 -40.99 -9.53 -0.71
C GLU A 332 -40.63 -8.05 -0.51
N ARG A 333 -40.25 -7.60 0.70
CA ARG A 333 -39.73 -6.22 0.88
C ARG A 333 -38.45 -5.98 0.10
N ALA A 334 -37.55 -6.97 -0.02
CA ALA A 334 -36.34 -6.84 -0.84
C ALA A 334 -36.61 -6.83 -2.35
N LEU A 335 -37.79 -7.27 -2.80
CA LEU A 335 -38.24 -7.22 -4.20
C LEU A 335 -39.07 -5.95 -4.51
N VAL A 336 -39.65 -5.31 -3.49
CA VAL A 336 -40.51 -4.11 -3.62
C VAL A 336 -39.77 -2.81 -3.31
N VAL A 337 -38.78 -2.83 -2.41
CA VAL A 337 -37.99 -1.65 -2.03
C VAL A 337 -36.77 -1.55 -2.94
N LYS A 338 -36.59 -0.40 -3.59
CA LYS A 338 -35.43 -0.19 -4.47
C LYS A 338 -34.14 -0.26 -3.62
N PRO A 339 -33.03 -0.84 -4.12
CA PRO A 339 -31.75 -0.89 -3.38
C PRO A 339 -31.30 0.47 -2.84
N GLU A 340 -31.66 1.54 -3.54
CA GLU A 340 -31.39 2.94 -3.18
C GLU A 340 -32.17 3.40 -1.95
N GLU A 341 -33.40 2.93 -1.75
CA GLU A 341 -34.23 3.24 -0.58
C GLU A 341 -33.71 2.53 0.68
N ILE A 342 -33.24 1.28 0.55
CA ILE A 342 -32.56 0.55 1.64
C ILE A 342 -31.28 1.29 2.06
N ARG A 343 -30.51 1.76 1.07
CA ARG A 343 -29.31 2.56 1.29
C ARG A 343 -29.63 3.83 2.08
N GLN A 344 -30.61 4.61 1.65
CA GLN A 344 -31.02 5.85 2.32
C GLN A 344 -31.53 5.60 3.74
N GLN A 345 -32.33 4.54 3.96
CA GLN A 345 -32.79 4.17 5.31
C GLN A 345 -31.62 3.80 6.22
N SER A 346 -30.63 3.06 5.72
CA SER A 346 -29.44 2.70 6.49
C SER A 346 -28.60 3.93 6.88
N ILE A 347 -28.45 4.89 5.97
CA ILE A 347 -27.74 6.16 6.23
C ILE A 347 -28.52 6.95 7.28
N LYS A 348 -29.83 7.11 7.11
CA LYS A 348 -30.68 7.85 8.05
C LYS A 348 -30.59 7.29 9.47
N LYS A 349 -30.63 5.96 9.62
CA LYS A 349 -30.48 5.33 10.94
C LYS A 349 -29.12 5.63 11.57
N ARG A 350 -28.02 5.52 10.82
CA ARG A 350 -26.67 5.86 11.32
C ARG A 350 -26.54 7.33 11.70
N VAL A 351 -27.17 8.23 10.94
CA VAL A 351 -27.23 9.66 11.26
C VAL A 351 -27.97 9.89 12.57
N GLU A 352 -29.11 9.23 12.79
CA GLU A 352 -29.89 9.36 14.04
C GLU A 352 -29.12 8.82 15.25
N ASP A 353 -28.46 7.67 15.12
CA ASP A 353 -27.66 7.06 16.19
C ASP A 353 -26.46 7.96 16.56
N ARG A 354 -25.71 8.44 15.56
CA ARG A 354 -24.56 9.35 15.78
C ARG A 354 -24.98 10.73 16.28
N ALA A 355 -26.14 11.23 15.88
CA ALA A 355 -26.64 12.50 16.40
C ALA A 355 -26.86 12.42 17.91
N LYS A 356 -27.41 11.31 18.42
CA LYS A 356 -27.58 11.09 19.87
C LYS A 356 -26.24 11.10 20.61
N GLU A 357 -25.24 10.38 20.09
CA GLU A 357 -23.89 10.37 20.66
C GLU A 357 -23.30 11.79 20.75
N ILE A 358 -23.51 12.63 19.73
CA ILE A 358 -23.05 14.03 19.75
C ILE A 358 -23.80 14.84 20.81
N TYR A 359 -25.13 14.72 20.91
CA TYR A 359 -25.90 15.44 21.92
C TYR A 359 -25.49 15.04 23.34
N GLU A 360 -25.26 13.75 23.59
CA GLU A 360 -24.77 13.25 24.89
C GLU A 360 -23.39 13.80 25.25
N ALA A 361 -22.59 14.19 24.26
CA ALA A 361 -21.25 14.74 24.45
C ALA A 361 -21.22 16.28 24.49
N LEU A 362 -22.34 16.98 24.29
CA LEU A 362 -22.35 18.44 24.33
C LEU A 362 -22.17 18.95 25.76
N PRO A 363 -21.33 19.97 26.00
CA PRO A 363 -21.31 20.65 27.28
C PRO A 363 -22.62 21.43 27.47
N GLU A 364 -23.34 21.16 28.57
CA GLU A 364 -24.61 21.83 28.88
C GLU A 364 -24.50 22.81 30.05
N THR A 365 -23.59 22.53 30.99
CA THR A 365 -23.35 23.35 32.18
C THR A 365 -22.05 24.13 32.09
N GLU A 366 -21.92 25.20 32.88
CA GLU A 366 -20.67 25.96 32.99
C GLU A 366 -19.49 25.06 33.42
N GLU A 367 -19.74 24.07 34.28
CA GLU A 367 -18.74 23.09 34.71
C GLU A 367 -18.25 22.21 33.53
N ASP A 368 -19.16 21.79 32.65
CA ASP A 368 -18.79 21.02 31.45
C ASP A 368 -17.94 21.84 30.48
N PHE A 369 -18.26 23.13 30.33
CA PHE A 369 -17.45 24.05 29.52
C PHE A 369 -16.04 24.23 30.10
N ILE A 370 -15.92 24.37 31.43
CA ILE A 370 -14.62 24.47 32.10
C ILE A 370 -13.80 23.18 31.91
N ALA A 371 -14.41 22.01 32.12
CA ALA A 371 -13.75 20.72 31.93
C ALA A 371 -13.31 20.51 30.46
N SER A 372 -14.16 20.88 29.50
CA SER A 372 -13.82 20.85 28.08
C SER A 372 -12.65 21.80 27.76
N SER A 373 -12.65 23.02 28.31
CA SER A 373 -11.55 23.97 28.15
C SER A 373 -10.24 23.48 28.77
N GLN A 374 -10.28 22.80 29.91
CA GLN A 374 -9.08 22.17 30.50
C GLN A 374 -8.48 21.11 29.57
N LYS A 375 -9.31 20.25 28.97
CA LYS A 375 -8.83 19.26 27.98
C LYS A 375 -8.20 19.94 26.77
N ILE A 376 -8.77 21.04 26.29
CA ILE A 376 -8.21 21.83 25.19
C ILE A 376 -6.82 22.37 25.58
N GLU A 377 -6.66 22.90 26.80
CA GLU A 377 -5.37 23.41 27.30
C GLU A 377 -4.33 22.30 27.48
N GLU A 378 -4.72 21.12 27.95
CA GLU A 378 -3.82 19.97 28.11
C GLU A 378 -3.39 19.37 26.77
N SER A 379 -4.24 19.46 25.74
CA SER A 379 -3.99 18.94 24.39
C SER A 379 -3.29 19.93 23.43
N ALA A 380 -3.17 21.21 23.81
CA ALA A 380 -2.56 22.27 23.00
C ALA A 380 -1.04 22.40 23.26
#